data_AF-A0A7C5A8G0-F1
#
_entry.id   AF-A0A7C5A8G0-F1
#
_cell.length_a   1.000
_cell.length_b   1.000
_cell.length_c   1.000
_cell.angle_alpha   90.00
_cell.angle_beta   90.00
_cell.angle_gamma   90.00
#
_symmetry.space_group_name_H-M   'P 1'
#
loop_
_entity.id
_entity.type
_entity.pdbx_description
1 polymer ?
#
loop_
_entity_poly.entity_id
_entity_poly.type
_entity_poly.pdbx_seq_one_letter_code
_entity_poly.pdbx_strand_id
1 'polypeptide(L)'
;YILDESWSDILETHHAFLIDKKHNIFFLPGSRGGYVFSYQNDKLKLVKTVSQISARRAIYINDYLYIIGDNKITVLDEIDWQKVKELEF
;
A
#
# COMPACT_ATOMS: atom_id res chain seq x y z
N TYR A 1 4.68 -8.31 -13.24
CA TYR A 1 5.65 -7.71 -12.29
C TYR A 1 6.11 -8.79 -11.34
N ILE A 2 7.38 -8.79 -10.94
CA ILE A 2 7.89 -9.62 -9.86
C ILE A 2 8.34 -8.66 -8.77
N LEU A 3 7.73 -8.77 -7.59
CA LEU A 3 8.14 -8.01 -6.42
C LEU A 3 9.28 -8.78 -5.75
N ASP A 4 10.36 -8.09 -5.44
CA ASP A 4 11.36 -8.63 -4.53
C ASP A 4 10.77 -8.51 -3.12
N GLU A 5 9.95 -9.49 -2.71
CA GLU A 5 9.37 -9.61 -1.37
C GLU A 5 9.55 -11.03 -0.83
N SER A 6 9.96 -11.14 0.44
CA SER A 6 10.15 -12.45 1.08
C SER A 6 8.86 -12.96 1.73
N TRP A 7 7.94 -12.05 2.04
CA TRP A 7 6.71 -12.33 2.78
C TRP A 7 5.67 -11.22 2.58
N SER A 8 4.40 -11.56 2.78
CA SER A 8 3.28 -10.62 2.83
C SER A 8 2.21 -11.13 3.80
N ASP A 9 1.57 -10.21 4.53
CA ASP A 9 0.44 -10.52 5.40
C ASP A 9 -0.76 -11.13 4.64
N ILE A 10 -0.83 -10.94 3.32
CA ILE A 10 -1.88 -11.55 2.48
C ILE A 10 -1.80 -13.08 2.50
N LEU A 11 -0.61 -13.65 2.72
CA LEU A 11 -0.43 -15.10 2.83
C LEU A 11 -1.18 -15.69 4.03
N GLU A 12 -1.30 -14.90 5.11
CA GLU A 12 -1.98 -15.30 6.34
C GLU A 12 -3.46 -14.87 6.33
N THR A 13 -3.79 -13.73 5.71
CA THR A 13 -5.17 -13.24 5.64
C THR A 13 -5.44 -12.31 4.46
N HIS A 14 -6.50 -12.62 3.71
CA HIS A 14 -6.97 -11.79 2.59
C HIS A 14 -7.40 -10.37 3.01
N HIS A 15 -7.71 -10.12 4.29
CA HIS A 15 -8.04 -8.79 4.79
C HIS A 15 -6.87 -7.79 4.70
N ALA A 16 -5.65 -8.29 4.48
CA ALA A 16 -4.47 -7.46 4.25
C ALA A 16 -4.47 -6.82 2.86
N PHE A 17 -5.18 -7.41 1.90
CA PHE A 17 -5.42 -6.84 0.58
C PHE A 17 -6.48 -5.75 0.68
N LEU A 18 -6.19 -4.56 0.17
CA LEU A 18 -7.12 -3.44 0.21
C LEU A 18 -7.34 -2.87 -1.18
N ILE A 19 -8.59 -2.89 -1.65
CA ILE A 19 -8.98 -2.33 -2.94
C ILE A 19 -9.67 -0.99 -2.76
N ASP A 20 -9.32 -0.03 -3.62
CA ASP A 20 -10.10 1.18 -3.82
C ASP A 20 -10.69 1.20 -5.23
N LYS A 21 -12.00 0.98 -5.27
CA LYS A 21 -12.79 0.94 -6.51
C LYS A 21 -13.03 2.32 -7.11
N LYS A 22 -12.98 3.40 -6.31
CA LYS A 22 -13.16 4.78 -6.79
C LYS A 22 -12.01 5.17 -7.70
N HIS A 23 -10.78 4.84 -7.30
CA HIS A 23 -9.56 5.21 -8.04
C HIS A 23 -9.02 4.06 -8.94
N ASN A 24 -9.63 2.88 -8.90
CA ASN A 24 -9.20 1.68 -9.63
C ASN A 24 -7.77 1.25 -9.27
N ILE A 25 -7.49 1.18 -7.98
CA ILE A 25 -6.21 0.78 -7.41
C ILE A 25 -6.39 -0.26 -6.30
N PHE A 26 -5.32 -0.96 -5.94
CA PHE A 26 -5.25 -1.77 -4.74
C PHE A 26 -3.88 -1.66 -4.08
N PHE A 27 -3.85 -1.96 -2.79
CA PHE A 27 -2.64 -2.00 -1.96
C PHE A 27 -2.26 -3.44 -1.64
N LEU A 28 -0.96 -3.73 -1.72
CA LEU A 28 -0.33 -4.97 -1.24
C LEU A 28 0.69 -4.64 -0.14
N PRO A 29 0.54 -5.21 1.06
CA PRO A 29 1.59 -5.18 2.07
C PRO A 29 2.72 -6.16 1.72
N GLY A 30 3.94 -5.83 2.09
CA GLY A 30 5.15 -6.65 1.95
C GLY A 30 6.14 -6.38 3.08
N SER A 31 7.10 -7.28 3.26
CA SER A 31 8.10 -7.18 4.31
C SER A 31 9.11 -6.04 4.09
N ARG A 32 9.31 -5.61 2.84
CA ARG A 32 10.22 -4.51 2.47
C ARG A 32 9.50 -3.22 2.13
N GLY A 33 8.20 -3.28 1.84
CA GLY A 33 7.40 -2.10 1.59
C GLY A 33 5.91 -2.34 1.44
N GLY A 34 5.23 -1.27 1.04
CA GLY A 34 3.84 -1.31 0.57
C GLY A 34 3.75 -0.92 -0.90
N TYR A 35 2.87 -1.58 -1.65
CA TYR A 35 2.76 -1.38 -3.10
C TYR A 35 1.35 -1.01 -3.50
N VAL A 36 1.22 0.07 -4.26
CA VAL A 36 -0.04 0.50 -4.86
C VAL A 36 -0.02 0.16 -6.34
N PHE A 37 -0.97 -0.64 -6.78
CA PHE A 37 -1.16 -1.00 -8.18
C PHE A 37 -2.46 -0.41 -8.70
N SER A 38 -2.43 0.09 -9.93
CA SER A 38 -3.64 0.36 -10.71
C SER A 38 -4.02 -0.88 -11.51
N TYR A 39 -5.32 -1.09 -11.69
CA TYR A 39 -5.90 -2.11 -12.57
C TYR A 39 -6.73 -1.51 -13.71
N GLN A 40 -6.55 -0.22 -14.02
CA GLN A 40 -7.27 0.45 -15.10
C GLN A 40 -6.94 -0.15 -16.48
N ASN A 41 -7.91 -0.11 -17.40
CA ASN A 41 -7.77 -0.58 -18.78
C ASN A 41 -7.31 -2.05 -18.86
N ASP A 42 -7.78 -2.89 -17.93
CA ASP A 42 -7.44 -4.32 -17.83
C ASP A 42 -5.93 -4.59 -17.74
N LYS A 43 -5.17 -3.64 -17.18
CA LYS A 43 -3.72 -3.73 -17.03
C LYS A 43 -3.29 -3.42 -15.61
N LEU A 44 -2.46 -4.29 -15.06
CA LEU A 44 -1.79 -4.04 -13.80
C LEU A 44 -0.58 -3.12 -14.02
N LYS A 45 -0.52 -2.02 -13.26
CA LYS A 45 0.61 -1.07 -13.27
C LYS A 45 0.97 -0.68 -11.85
N LEU A 46 2.25 -0.79 -11.49
CA LEU A 46 2.75 -0.26 -10.22
C LEU A 46 2.72 1.28 -10.24
N VAL A 47 1.96 1.88 -9.34
CA VAL A 47 1.77 3.34 -9.24
C VAL A 47 2.70 3.92 -8.19
N LYS A 48 2.83 3.25 -7.04
CA LYS A 48 3.66 3.70 -5.93
C LYS A 48 4.27 2.54 -5.18
N THR A 49 5.53 2.73 -4.78
CA THR A 49 6.21 1.92 -3.78
C THR A 49 6.47 2.77 -2.55
N VAL A 50 6.17 2.22 -1.38
CA VAL A 50 6.52 2.78 -0.07
C VAL A 50 7.56 1.87 0.54
N SER A 51 8.81 2.27 0.43
CA SER A 51 9.95 1.49 0.92
C SER A 51 10.21 1.74 2.41
N GLN A 52 11.07 0.91 3.01
CA GLN A 52 11.53 1.05 4.41
C GLN A 52 10.36 0.98 5.41
N ILE A 53 9.38 0.16 5.11
CA ILE A 53 8.28 -0.17 6.02
C ILE A 53 8.00 -1.66 5.87
N SER A 54 7.92 -2.36 7.00
CA SER A 54 7.35 -3.72 7.05
C SER A 54 5.83 -3.53 7.08
N ALA A 55 5.22 -3.42 5.90
CA ALA A 55 3.81 -3.06 5.79
C ALA A 55 2.93 -4.25 6.18
N ARG A 56 1.93 -3.99 7.01
CA ARG A 56 0.97 -5.00 7.50
C ARG A 56 -0.42 -4.77 6.95
N ARG A 57 -0.90 -3.53 7.08
CA ARG A 57 -2.23 -3.12 6.67
C ARG A 57 -2.17 -1.75 6.03
N ALA A 58 -3.23 -1.44 5.29
CA ALA A 58 -3.51 -0.08 4.94
C ALA A 58 -5.01 0.22 5.11
N ILE A 59 -5.36 1.50 5.11
CA ILE A 59 -6.74 1.96 5.06
C ILE A 59 -6.82 3.27 4.27
N TYR A 60 -7.85 3.39 3.44
CA TYR A 60 -8.19 4.63 2.74
C TYR A 60 -9.15 5.45 3.62
N ILE A 61 -8.80 6.70 3.90
CA ILE A 61 -9.66 7.64 4.64
C ILE A 61 -9.64 8.96 3.88
N ASN A 62 -10.80 9.35 3.34
CA ASN A 62 -10.93 10.45 2.36
C ASN A 62 -10.11 10.15 1.10
N ASP A 63 -9.16 11.02 0.74
CA ASP A 63 -8.24 10.83 -0.39
C ASP A 63 -6.80 10.63 0.13
N TYR A 64 -6.67 9.90 1.24
CA TYR A 64 -5.39 9.54 1.86
C TYR A 64 -5.28 8.04 2.11
N LEU A 65 -4.11 7.49 1.80
CA LEU A 65 -3.73 6.11 2.11
C LEU A 65 -2.85 6.08 3.37
N TYR A 66 -3.36 5.45 4.42
CA TYR A 66 -2.61 5.19 5.65
C TYR A 66 -2.04 3.78 5.59
N ILE A 67 -0.71 3.65 5.62
CA ILE A 67 -0.02 2.37 5.62
C ILE A 67 0.56 2.14 7.01
N ILE A 68 0.13 1.05 7.64
CA ILE A 68 0.52 0.68 8.99
C ILE A 68 1.58 -0.41 8.88
N GLY A 69 2.76 -0.13 9.42
CA GLY A 69 3.83 -1.11 9.59
C GLY A 69 4.16 -1.37 11.05
N ASP A 70 5.24 -2.11 11.26
CA ASP A 70 5.61 -2.60 12.60
C ASP A 70 6.00 -1.49 13.59
N ASN A 71 6.56 -0.38 13.11
CA ASN A 71 7.11 0.70 13.93
C ASN A 71 6.71 2.11 13.47
N LYS A 72 5.86 2.20 12.45
CA LYS A 72 5.41 3.48 11.91
C LYS A 72 4.13 3.39 11.10
N ILE A 73 3.48 4.53 10.95
CA ILE A 73 2.42 4.78 9.98
C ILE A 73 2.94 5.80 8.95
N THR A 74 2.80 5.47 7.66
CA THR A 74 3.09 6.37 6.55
C THR A 74 1.78 6.79 5.89
N VAL A 75 1.57 8.10 5.72
CA VAL A 75 0.36 8.66 5.10
C VAL A 75 0.72 9.26 3.73
N LEU A 76 0.03 8.81 2.70
CA LEU A 76 0.16 9.32 1.33
C LEU A 76 -1.11 10.06 0.91
N ASP A 77 -0.94 11.11 0.11
CA ASP A 77 -2.01 11.71 -0.68
C ASP A 77 -2.31 10.81 -1.90
N GLU A 78 -3.57 10.46 -2.14
CA GLU A 78 -3.95 9.56 -3.25
C GLU A 78 -3.99 10.26 -4.62
N ILE A 79 -3.97 11.60 -4.65
CA ILE A 79 -3.99 12.39 -5.88
C ILE A 79 -2.61 12.36 -6.55
N ASP A 80 -1.54 12.58 -5.76
CA ASP A 80 -0.17 12.71 -6.28
C ASP A 80 0.84 11.71 -5.71
N TRP A 81 0.41 10.84 -4.79
CA TRP A 81 1.21 9.82 -4.11
C TRP A 81 2.40 10.38 -3.31
N GLN A 82 2.35 11.65 -2.90
CA GLN A 82 3.35 12.24 -2.03
C GLN A 82 3.13 11.84 -0.57
N LYS A 83 4.24 11.69 0.17
CA LYS A 83 4.18 11.43 1.61
C LYS A 83 3.79 12.72 2.31
N VAL A 84 2.66 12.71 2.99
CA VAL A 84 2.14 13.87 3.73
C VAL A 84 2.56 13.82 5.20
N LYS A 85 2.62 12.62 5.78
CA LYS A 85 2.98 12.45 7.19
C LYS A 85 3.62 11.08 7.46
N GLU A 86 4.41 11.05 8.51
CA GLU A 86 4.94 9.83 9.11
C GLU A 86 4.82 9.93 10.62
N LEU A 87 4.45 8.83 11.26
CA LEU A 87 4.27 8.71 12.71
C LEU A 87 5.03 7.46 13.15
N GLU A 88 6.03 7.61 14.01
CA GLU A 88 6.81 6.49 14.57
C GLU A 88 6.25 6.09 15.95
N PHE A 89 6.35 4.81 16.30
CA PHE A 89 5.96 4.27 17.62
C PHE A 89 6.74 3.00 17.98
#